data_AF-A0A5E8CJL4-F1
#
_entry.id   AF-A0A5E8CJL4-F1
#
_cell.length_a   1.000
_cell.length_b   1.000
_cell.length_c   1.000
_cell.angle_alpha   90.00
_cell.angle_beta   90.00
_cell.angle_gamma   90.00
#
_symmetry.space_group_name_H-M   'P 1'
#
loop_
_entity.id
_entity.type
_entity.pdbx_description
1 polymer ?
#
loop_
_entity_poly.entity_id
_entity_poly.type
_entity_poly.pdbx_seq_one_letter_code
_entity_poly.pdbx_strand_id
1 'polypeptide(L)'
;MNQYLWLEQKRIKHEIKNDLSEMIIDMGYIVNNTQYSYFSNENFSDIRNSKNKNLFIKFQSKIFNNIKIYMEISDRYPFRLPNKIQVNNEDYINLLKIPGQYLELVNVTKCLCCSSITCSNNWSVGNKLIDIINEVESIIEMKKRIVYLICCRVIKRKYLNHDIDIERYIK
;
A
#
# COMPACT_ATOMS: atom_id res chain seq x y z
N MET A 1 -29.77 10.71 11.22
CA MET A 1 -28.88 9.62 10.76
C MET A 1 -27.95 10.01 9.60
N ASN A 2 -28.33 10.94 8.69
CA ASN A 2 -27.47 11.37 7.56
C ASN A 2 -26.32 12.35 7.90
N GLN A 3 -26.37 13.06 9.03
CA GLN A 3 -25.42 14.13 9.34
C GLN A 3 -24.04 13.62 9.81
N TYR A 4 -24.00 12.48 10.53
CA TYR A 4 -22.77 11.84 11.00
C TYR A 4 -21.94 11.25 9.85
N LEU A 5 -22.61 10.58 8.91
CA LEU A 5 -21.98 10.01 7.72
C LEU A 5 -21.27 11.08 6.87
N TRP A 6 -21.86 12.27 6.79
CA TRP A 6 -21.30 13.41 6.07
C TRP A 6 -20.01 13.94 6.72
N LEU A 7 -19.97 14.02 8.06
CA LEU A 7 -18.78 14.46 8.80
C LEU A 7 -17.62 13.46 8.68
N GLU A 8 -17.90 12.16 8.73
CA GLU A 8 -16.89 11.10 8.54
C GLU A 8 -16.29 11.14 7.14
N GLN A 9 -17.12 11.27 6.10
CA GLN A 9 -16.65 11.42 4.72
C GLN A 9 -15.80 12.67 4.55
N LYS A 10 -16.18 13.78 5.21
CA LYS A 10 -15.41 15.03 5.18
C LYS A 10 -14.05 14.88 5.87
N ARG A 11 -13.98 14.15 6.99
CA ARG A 11 -12.72 13.83 7.69
C ARG A 11 -11.80 12.99 6.83
N ILE A 12 -12.31 11.88 6.27
CA ILE A 12 -11.51 10.98 5.43
C ILE A 12 -11.01 11.70 4.17
N LYS A 13 -11.88 12.49 3.52
CA LYS A 13 -11.48 13.37 2.41
C LYS A 13 -10.35 14.32 2.80
N HIS A 14 -10.42 14.91 3.98
CA HIS A 14 -9.38 15.83 4.48
C HIS A 14 -8.08 15.10 4.80
N GLU A 15 -8.14 13.94 5.45
CA GLU A 15 -6.99 13.07 5.73
C GLU A 15 -6.27 12.70 4.43
N ILE A 16 -7.02 12.19 3.44
CA ILE A 16 -6.49 11.87 2.11
C ILE A 16 -5.89 13.10 1.43
N LYS A 17 -6.59 14.24 1.46
CA LYS A 17 -6.10 15.46 0.81
C LYS A 17 -4.82 15.98 1.46
N ASN A 18 -4.69 15.91 2.78
CA ASN A 18 -3.51 16.42 3.48
C ASN A 18 -2.33 15.45 3.41
N ASP A 19 -2.59 14.15 3.59
CA ASP A 19 -1.54 13.14 3.72
C ASP A 19 -1.07 12.62 2.35
N LEU A 20 -1.90 12.74 1.30
CA LEU A 20 -1.64 12.16 -0.02
C LEU A 20 -1.62 13.19 -1.17
N SER A 21 -1.71 14.49 -0.89
CA SER A 21 -1.69 15.56 -1.91
C SER A 21 -0.51 15.47 -2.89
N GLU A 22 0.67 15.06 -2.41
CA GLU A 22 1.88 14.92 -3.23
C GLU A 22 1.95 13.57 -3.98
N MET A 23 1.14 12.58 -3.58
CA MET A 23 1.20 11.20 -4.08
C MET A 23 0.04 10.82 -5.01
N ILE A 24 -1.11 11.51 -4.92
CA ILE A 24 -2.31 11.18 -5.68
C ILE A 24 -2.15 11.58 -7.14
N ILE A 25 -2.42 10.62 -8.05
CA ILE A 25 -2.61 10.88 -9.48
C ILE A 25 -4.10 10.93 -9.82
N ASP A 26 -4.88 9.99 -9.30
CA ASP A 26 -6.33 9.90 -9.48
C ASP A 26 -6.96 9.37 -8.19
N MET A 27 -8.14 9.89 -7.82
CA MET A 27 -8.99 9.32 -6.76
C MET A 27 -10.38 9.05 -7.35
N GLY A 28 -11.09 8.00 -6.93
CA GLY A 28 -12.43 7.74 -7.46
C GLY A 28 -13.34 7.00 -6.50
N TYR A 29 -14.63 7.32 -6.57
CA TYR A 29 -15.69 6.78 -5.71
C TYR A 29 -16.58 5.88 -6.57
N ILE A 30 -17.10 4.79 -5.99
CA ILE A 30 -18.11 3.95 -6.64
C ILE A 30 -19.45 4.20 -5.97
N VAL A 31 -20.43 4.67 -6.76
CA VAL A 31 -21.82 4.78 -6.36
C VAL A 31 -22.61 3.78 -7.20
N ASN A 32 -23.19 2.76 -6.54
CA ASN A 32 -24.00 1.69 -7.14
C ASN A 32 -23.35 0.88 -8.28
N ASN A 33 -22.34 0.05 -8.02
CA ASN A 33 -21.83 -1.03 -8.91
C ASN A 33 -21.57 -0.75 -10.41
N THR A 34 -21.74 0.47 -10.92
CA THR A 34 -21.68 0.77 -12.37
C THR A 34 -21.09 2.14 -12.71
N GLN A 35 -20.76 2.99 -11.74
CA GLN A 35 -20.11 4.28 -12.03
C GLN A 35 -18.81 4.49 -11.26
N TYR A 36 -17.74 4.68 -12.04
CA TYR A 36 -16.45 5.20 -11.60
C TYR A 36 -16.40 6.69 -11.96
N SER A 37 -16.20 7.54 -10.97
CA SER A 37 -15.78 8.93 -11.22
C SER A 37 -14.27 9.03 -10.96
N TYR A 38 -13.50 9.42 -11.96
CA TYR A 38 -12.08 9.71 -11.80
C TYR A 38 -11.92 11.19 -11.46
N PHE A 39 -11.19 11.48 -10.40
CA PHE A 39 -10.79 12.83 -10.00
C PHE A 39 -9.29 12.96 -10.20
N SER A 40 -8.90 13.60 -11.31
CA SER A 40 -7.56 14.17 -11.43
C SER A 40 -7.44 15.36 -10.47
N ASN A 41 -6.22 15.67 -10.05
CA ASN A 41 -5.89 16.65 -9.00
C ASN A 41 -6.51 18.06 -9.13
N GLU A 42 -7.18 18.39 -10.23
CA GLU A 42 -7.76 19.73 -10.43
C GLU A 42 -9.27 19.83 -10.16
N ASN A 43 -10.01 18.72 -9.99
CA ASN A 43 -11.46 18.81 -9.80
C ASN A 43 -11.99 17.80 -8.78
N PHE A 44 -11.87 18.10 -7.48
CA PHE A 44 -12.68 17.42 -6.46
C PHE A 44 -14.14 17.87 -6.58
N SER A 45 -14.96 17.16 -7.35
CA SER A 45 -16.42 17.34 -7.31
C SER A 45 -17.09 16.18 -6.57
N ASP A 46 -17.98 16.56 -5.66
CA ASP A 46 -18.66 15.70 -4.69
C ASP A 46 -19.51 14.61 -5.36
N ILE A 47 -19.49 13.37 -4.87
CA ILE A 47 -20.50 12.35 -5.23
C ILE A 47 -21.25 11.85 -4.01
N ARG A 48 -22.57 11.92 -4.12
CA ARG A 48 -23.57 11.55 -3.11
C ARG A 48 -23.92 10.07 -3.17
N ASN A 49 -24.00 9.51 -1.97
CA ASN A 49 -24.75 8.37 -1.44
C ASN A 49 -25.35 7.33 -2.41
N SER A 50 -24.94 6.08 -2.18
CA SER A 50 -25.53 4.83 -2.67
C SER A 50 -25.70 3.90 -1.46
N LYS A 51 -26.66 2.98 -1.49
CA LYS A 51 -27.03 2.10 -0.36
C LYS A 51 -25.88 1.27 0.24
N ASN A 52 -24.77 1.13 -0.48
CA ASN A 52 -23.51 0.60 0.03
C ASN A 52 -22.65 1.69 0.67
N LYS A 53 -22.38 1.57 1.97
CA LYS A 53 -21.63 2.54 2.77
C LYS A 53 -20.10 2.46 2.63
N ASN A 54 -19.59 1.74 1.61
CA ASN A 54 -18.16 1.58 1.41
C ASN A 54 -17.61 2.73 0.55
N LEU A 55 -16.50 3.30 0.99
CA LEU A 55 -15.68 4.25 0.26
C LEU A 55 -14.60 3.48 -0.50
N PHE A 56 -14.41 3.78 -1.78
CA PHE A 56 -13.32 3.21 -2.56
C PHE A 56 -12.26 4.28 -2.78
N ILE A 57 -11.00 3.88 -2.69
CA ILE A 57 -9.87 4.74 -2.99
C ILE A 57 -8.96 3.95 -3.89
N LYS A 58 -8.79 4.44 -5.11
CA LYS A 58 -7.74 3.99 -6.01
C LYS A 58 -6.71 5.10 -6.05
N PHE A 59 -5.44 4.74 -6.01
CA PHE A 59 -4.35 5.68 -6.27
C PHE A 59 -3.25 4.97 -7.07
N GLN A 60 -2.46 5.76 -7.77
CA GLN A 60 -1.28 5.27 -8.48
C GLN A 60 -0.12 6.16 -8.06
N SER A 61 0.95 5.56 -7.55
CA SER A 61 2.14 6.31 -7.17
C SER A 61 2.96 6.65 -8.41
N LYS A 62 3.25 7.95 -8.58
CA LYS A 62 4.13 8.46 -9.65
C LYS A 62 5.60 8.24 -9.31
N ILE A 63 5.92 8.24 -8.02
CA ILE A 63 7.28 8.19 -7.48
C ILE A 63 7.83 6.75 -7.55
N PHE A 64 6.96 5.75 -7.43
CA PHE A 64 7.38 4.35 -7.36
C PHE A 64 6.89 3.52 -8.56
N ASN A 65 7.54 3.67 -9.71
CA ASN A 65 7.40 2.77 -10.88
C ASN A 65 5.95 2.48 -11.34
N ASN A 66 5.02 3.44 -11.24
CA ASN A 66 3.60 3.22 -11.56
C ASN A 66 2.92 2.13 -10.72
N ILE A 67 3.33 1.93 -9.47
CA ILE A 67 2.62 1.04 -8.55
C ILE A 67 1.19 1.54 -8.35
N LYS A 68 0.22 0.67 -8.64
CA LYS A 68 -1.21 0.93 -8.50
C LYS A 68 -1.68 0.30 -7.20
N ILE A 69 -2.31 1.08 -6.34
CA ILE A 69 -2.83 0.58 -5.08
C ILE A 69 -4.31 0.93 -5.01
N TYR A 70 -5.10 -0.05 -4.60
CA TYR A 70 -6.54 0.07 -4.45
C TYR A 70 -6.92 -0.35 -3.05
N MET A 71 -7.73 0.47 -2.39
CA MET A 71 -8.23 0.25 -1.04
C MET A 71 -9.75 0.42 -1.03
N GLU A 72 -10.46 -0.56 -0.49
CA GLU A 72 -11.88 -0.45 -0.15
C GLU A 72 -11.99 -0.18 1.35
N ILE A 73 -12.63 0.91 1.72
CA ILE A 73 -12.77 1.40 3.09
C ILE A 73 -14.22 1.29 3.52
N SER A 74 -14.46 0.70 4.69
CA SER A 74 -15.81 0.63 5.27
C SER A 74 -16.21 1.93 5.96
N ASP A 75 -17.50 2.05 6.28
CA ASP A 75 -18.04 3.07 7.17
C ASP A 75 -17.50 3.00 8.61
N ARG A 76 -16.71 1.98 8.95
CA ARG A 76 -16.10 1.83 10.28
C ARG A 76 -14.67 2.36 10.38
N TYR A 77 -14.14 2.95 9.31
CA TYR A 77 -12.82 3.59 9.36
C TYR A 77 -12.84 4.86 10.25
N PRO A 78 -11.87 5.05 11.17
CA PRO A 78 -10.57 4.38 11.27
C PRO A 78 -10.53 3.25 12.30
N PHE A 79 -11.66 2.94 12.94
CA PHE A 79 -11.76 1.85 13.93
C PHE A 79 -11.62 0.46 13.31
N ARG A 80 -11.70 0.37 11.98
CA ARG A 80 -11.42 -0.84 11.20
C ARG A 80 -10.51 -0.49 10.02
N LEU A 81 -9.56 -1.38 9.76
CA LEU A 81 -8.72 -1.39 8.56
C LEU A 81 -9.55 -1.44 7.26
N PRO A 82 -8.97 -1.05 6.11
CA PRO A 82 -9.63 -1.20 4.81
C PRO A 82 -10.08 -2.64 4.55
N ASN A 83 -11.33 -2.83 4.11
CA ASN A 83 -11.92 -4.13 3.79
C ASN A 83 -11.12 -4.93 2.76
N LYS A 84 -10.49 -4.23 1.81
CA LYS A 84 -9.72 -4.83 0.73
C LYS A 84 -8.56 -3.92 0.38
N ILE A 85 -7.38 -4.51 0.16
CA ILE A 85 -6.19 -3.80 -0.31
C ILE A 85 -5.61 -4.61 -1.47
N GLN A 86 -5.36 -3.95 -2.60
CA GLN A 86 -4.73 -4.56 -3.76
C GLN A 86 -3.55 -3.71 -4.21
N VAL A 87 -2.46 -4.38 -4.62
CA VAL A 87 -1.27 -3.76 -5.21
C VAL A 87 -1.05 -4.37 -6.58
N ASN A 88 -1.04 -3.55 -7.63
CA ASN A 88 -0.96 -3.98 -9.03
C ASN A 88 -1.99 -5.06 -9.41
N ASN A 89 -3.23 -4.88 -8.94
CA ASN A 89 -4.36 -5.81 -9.08
C ASN A 89 -4.25 -7.13 -8.31
N GLU A 90 -3.15 -7.37 -7.59
CA GLU A 90 -2.96 -8.53 -6.73
C GLU A 90 -3.38 -8.21 -5.29
N ASP A 91 -3.79 -9.23 -4.52
CA ASP A 91 -4.07 -9.07 -3.10
C ASP A 91 -2.81 -8.63 -2.35
N TYR A 92 -2.95 -7.60 -1.50
CA TYR A 92 -1.85 -7.08 -0.68
C TYR A 92 -1.15 -8.17 0.15
N ILE A 93 -1.89 -9.16 0.66
CA ILE A 93 -1.34 -10.27 1.43
C ILE A 93 -0.30 -11.04 0.62
N ASN A 94 -0.42 -11.12 -0.71
CA ASN A 94 0.57 -11.75 -1.56
C ASN A 94 1.88 -10.95 -1.64
N LEU A 95 1.80 -9.62 -1.51
CA LEU A 95 2.99 -8.77 -1.42
C LEU A 95 3.76 -9.02 -0.11
N LEU A 96 3.06 -9.34 0.98
CA LEU A 96 3.69 -9.66 2.27
C LEU A 96 4.38 -11.04 2.29
N LYS A 97 4.01 -11.95 1.40
CA LYS A 97 4.63 -13.28 1.35
C LYS A 97 6.06 -13.19 0.83
N ILE A 98 7.00 -13.66 1.65
CA ILE A 98 8.40 -13.89 1.30
C ILE A 98 8.76 -15.29 1.80
N PRO A 99 9.35 -16.16 0.95
CA PRO A 99 9.88 -17.45 1.39
C PRO A 99 10.91 -17.28 2.52
N GLY A 100 10.81 -18.12 3.56
CA GLY A 100 11.63 -17.99 4.78
C GLY A 100 13.14 -17.93 4.51
N GLN A 101 13.63 -18.72 3.55
CA GLN A 101 15.04 -18.74 3.12
C GLN A 101 15.58 -17.38 2.63
N TYR A 102 14.70 -16.45 2.26
CA TYR A 102 15.08 -15.11 1.81
C TYR A 102 14.95 -14.04 2.90
N LEU A 103 14.27 -14.33 4.02
CA LEU A 103 14.14 -13.39 5.13
C LEU A 103 15.49 -13.14 5.83
N GLU A 104 16.34 -14.17 5.89
CA GLU A 104 17.70 -14.07 6.42
C GLU A 104 18.57 -13.08 5.63
N LEU A 105 18.29 -12.89 4.34
CA LEU A 105 19.04 -11.96 3.48
C LEU A 105 18.82 -10.50 3.84
N VAL A 106 17.73 -10.21 4.54
CA VAL A 106 17.30 -8.86 4.92
C VAL A 106 17.14 -8.72 6.44
N ASN A 107 17.70 -9.65 7.22
CA ASN A 107 17.67 -9.65 8.69
C ASN A 107 16.25 -9.54 9.29
N VAL A 108 15.25 -10.11 8.61
CA VAL A 108 13.87 -10.11 9.08
C VAL A 108 13.60 -11.38 9.87
N THR A 109 13.24 -11.23 11.15
CA THR A 109 13.06 -12.34 12.10
C THR A 109 11.59 -12.80 12.25
N LYS A 110 10.64 -11.98 11.78
CA LYS A 110 9.20 -12.26 11.85
C LYS A 110 8.58 -12.26 10.47
N CYS A 111 7.47 -12.99 10.31
CA CYS A 111 6.70 -12.95 9.08
C CYS A 111 6.22 -11.52 8.80
N LEU A 112 6.32 -11.03 7.56
CA LEU A 112 5.87 -9.67 7.24
C LEU A 112 4.36 -9.51 7.49
N CYS A 113 3.55 -10.57 7.31
CA CYS A 113 2.12 -10.52 7.64
C CYS A 113 1.84 -10.23 9.12
N CYS A 114 2.76 -10.64 10.00
CA CYS A 114 2.67 -10.51 11.45
C CYS A 114 3.13 -9.11 11.89
N SER A 115 4.06 -8.52 11.13
CA SER A 115 4.61 -7.19 11.38
C SER A 115 3.87 -6.07 10.64
N SER A 116 3.00 -6.44 9.68
CA SER A 116 2.24 -5.49 8.87
C SER A 116 1.30 -4.65 9.73
N ILE A 117 1.13 -3.37 9.40
CA ILE A 117 0.15 -2.46 9.96
C ILE A 117 -1.29 -2.95 9.75
N THR A 118 -1.53 -3.74 8.71
CA THR A 118 -2.83 -4.35 8.40
C THR A 118 -3.10 -5.63 9.17
N CYS A 119 -2.11 -6.12 9.95
CA CYS A 119 -2.34 -7.21 10.88
C CYS A 119 -3.31 -6.74 11.98
N SER A 120 -4.25 -7.61 12.37
CA SER A 120 -5.30 -7.26 13.34
C SER A 120 -4.76 -6.75 14.68
N ASN A 121 -3.57 -7.20 15.07
CA ASN A 121 -2.93 -6.83 16.33
C ASN A 121 -2.13 -5.51 16.25
N ASN A 122 -1.87 -5.02 15.03
CA ASN A 122 -1.05 -3.83 14.80
C ASN A 122 -1.88 -2.63 14.33
N TRP A 123 -3.10 -2.85 13.84
CA TRP A 123 -3.99 -1.77 13.44
C TRP A 123 -4.52 -0.99 14.65
N SER A 124 -4.38 0.33 14.60
CA SER A 124 -4.93 1.26 15.57
C SER A 124 -5.57 2.45 14.87
N VAL A 125 -6.43 3.19 15.58
CA VAL A 125 -7.05 4.43 15.06
C VAL A 125 -6.05 5.55 14.75
N GLY A 126 -4.81 5.43 15.25
CA GLY A 126 -3.72 6.36 14.93
C GLY A 126 -3.05 6.05 13.58
N ASN A 127 -3.26 4.85 13.04
CA ASN A 127 -2.75 4.47 11.73
C ASN A 127 -3.60 5.10 10.63
N LYS A 128 -2.91 5.62 9.63
CA LYS A 128 -3.48 6.32 8.49
C LYS A 128 -3.35 5.49 7.24
N LEU A 129 -4.10 5.84 6.20
CA LEU A 129 -3.96 5.19 4.89
C LEU A 129 -2.55 5.34 4.33
N ILE A 130 -1.90 6.50 4.52
CA ILE A 130 -0.52 6.75 4.07
C ILE A 130 0.46 5.74 4.68
N ASP A 131 0.23 5.27 5.90
CA ASP A 131 1.10 4.30 6.54
C ASP A 131 1.07 2.93 5.81
N ILE A 132 -0.09 2.55 5.26
CA ILE A 132 -0.23 1.35 4.41
C ILE A 132 0.56 1.54 3.11
N ILE A 133 0.53 2.75 2.54
CA ILE A 133 1.28 3.06 1.31
C ILE A 133 2.78 2.97 1.56
N ASN A 134 3.25 3.62 2.62
CA ASN A 134 4.66 3.58 3.04
C ASN A 134 5.11 2.14 3.32
N GLU A 135 4.25 1.32 3.93
CA GLU A 135 4.51 -0.10 4.14
C GLU A 135 4.67 -0.85 2.81
N VAL A 136 3.76 -0.65 1.84
CA VAL A 136 3.85 -1.25 0.50
C VAL A 136 5.17 -0.87 -0.17
N GLU A 137 5.55 0.41 -0.13
CA GLU A 137 6.81 0.90 -0.69
C GLU A 137 8.02 0.22 -0.04
N SER A 138 8.03 0.15 1.29
CA SER A 138 9.11 -0.48 2.05
C SER A 138 9.29 -1.97 1.72
N ILE A 139 8.18 -2.71 1.54
CA ILE A 139 8.20 -4.13 1.19
C ILE A 139 8.71 -4.33 -0.23
N ILE A 140 8.33 -3.46 -1.17
CA ILE A 140 8.78 -3.55 -2.56
C ILE A 140 10.29 -3.30 -2.64
N GLU A 141 10.80 -2.28 -1.96
CA GLU A 141 12.25 -2.02 -1.90
C GLU A 141 13.01 -3.18 -1.24
N MET A 142 12.48 -3.74 -0.15
CA MET A 142 13.04 -4.93 0.49
C MET A 142 13.09 -6.13 -0.48
N LYS A 143 12.03 -6.38 -1.24
CA LYS A 143 11.99 -7.45 -2.23
C LYS A 143 12.97 -7.22 -3.38
N LYS A 144 13.11 -5.99 -3.87
CA LYS A 144 14.14 -5.64 -4.86
C LYS A 144 15.54 -5.95 -4.32
N ARG A 145 15.82 -5.57 -3.07
CA ARG A 145 17.10 -5.86 -2.41
C ARG A 145 17.38 -7.36 -2.32
N ILE A 146 16.39 -8.17 -1.95
CA ILE A 146 16.51 -9.64 -1.96
C ILE A 146 16.91 -10.13 -3.36
N VAL A 147 16.23 -9.67 -4.41
CA VAL A 147 16.53 -10.06 -5.79
C VAL A 147 17.96 -9.65 -6.18
N TYR A 148 18.40 -8.45 -5.83
CA TYR A 148 19.77 -8.00 -6.10
C TYR A 148 20.81 -8.87 -5.40
N LEU A 149 20.61 -9.21 -4.13
CA LEU A 149 21.52 -10.10 -3.39
C LEU A 149 21.60 -11.48 -4.02
N ILE A 150 20.47 -12.06 -4.45
CA ILE A 150 20.43 -13.33 -5.17
C ILE A 150 21.22 -13.24 -6.48
N CYS A 151 20.99 -12.19 -7.28
CA CYS A 151 21.72 -11.97 -8.54
C CYS A 151 23.22 -11.81 -8.31
N CYS A 152 23.63 -11.04 -7.30
CA CYS A 152 25.04 -10.86 -6.96
C CYS A 152 25.70 -12.17 -6.54
N ARG A 153 25.03 -13.02 -5.77
CA ARG A 153 25.55 -14.36 -5.43
C ARG A 153 25.77 -15.22 -6.66
N VAL A 154 24.84 -15.19 -7.61
CA VAL A 154 24.97 -15.92 -8.88
C VAL A 154 26.15 -15.39 -9.69
N ILE A 155 26.29 -14.07 -9.81
CA ILE A 155 27.41 -13.43 -10.53
C ILE A 155 28.75 -13.76 -9.86
N LYS A 156 28.84 -13.62 -8.54
CA LYS A 156 30.04 -13.92 -7.77
C LYS A 156 30.48 -15.36 -7.99
N ARG A 157 29.56 -16.33 -7.86
CA ARG A 157 29.84 -17.75 -8.08
C ARG A 157 30.30 -18.07 -9.51
N LYS A 158 29.80 -17.36 -10.52
CA LYS A 158 30.04 -17.68 -11.93
C LYS A 158 31.26 -16.97 -12.51
N TYR A 159 31.58 -15.76 -12.04
CA TYR A 159 32.50 -14.86 -12.73
C TYR A 159 33.59 -14.23 -11.85
N LEU A 160 33.45 -14.25 -10.52
CA LEU A 160 34.39 -13.55 -9.64
C LEU A 160 35.22 -14.52 -8.79
N ASN A 161 36.43 -14.09 -8.44
CA ASN A 161 37.22 -14.75 -7.41
C ASN A 161 36.52 -14.62 -6.04
N HIS A 162 36.69 -15.63 -5.18
CA HIS A 162 36.00 -15.72 -3.89
C HIS A 162 36.23 -14.50 -2.96
N ASP A 163 37.37 -13.83 -3.12
CA ASP A 163 37.82 -12.71 -2.28
C ASP A 163 37.08 -11.39 -2.56
N ILE A 164 36.33 -11.29 -3.67
CA ILE A 164 35.59 -10.07 -4.01
C ILE A 164 34.21 -10.10 -3.34
N ASP A 165 34.00 -9.23 -2.35
CA ASP A 165 32.74 -9.08 -1.63
C ASP A 165 31.84 -7.98 -2.26
N ILE A 166 31.24 -8.30 -3.41
CA ILE A 166 30.32 -7.40 -4.09
C ILE A 166 29.00 -7.18 -3.32
N GLU A 167 28.65 -8.05 -2.38
CA GLU A 167 27.41 -7.95 -1.61
C GLU A 167 27.40 -6.70 -0.72
N ARG A 168 28.57 -6.27 -0.23
CA ARG A 168 28.72 -5.03 0.57
C ARG A 168 28.34 -3.74 -0.14
N TYR A 169 28.31 -3.74 -1.47
CA TYR A 169 28.04 -2.54 -2.27
C TYR A 169 26.57 -2.38 -2.65
N ILE A 170 25.72 -3.37 -2.35
CA ILE A 170 24.27 -3.27 -2.51
C ILE A 170 23.71 -2.58 -1.26
N LYS A 171 23.33 -1.30 -1.39
CA LYS A 171 22.65 -0.54 -0.34
C LYS A 171 21.14 -0.68 -0.47
#